data_AF-A0A3D3DUD9-F1
#
_entry.id   AF-A0A3D3DUD9-F1
#
_cell.length_a   1.000
_cell.length_b   1.000
_cell.length_c   1.000
_cell.angle_alpha   90.00
_cell.angle_beta   90.00
_cell.angle_gamma   90.00
#
_symmetry.space_group_name_H-M   'P 1'
#
loop_
_entity.id
_entity.type
_entity.pdbx_description
1 polymer ?
#
loop_
_entity_poly.entity_id
_entity_poly.type
_entity_poly.pdbx_seq_one_letter_code
_entity_poly.pdbx_strand_id
1 'polypeptide(L)'
;SNYVLTLTIPAAGVTQHGVTFSCDQFPAITQNFDINVISSFVSFVAELTDATPTGDSDLDGIGNLLEYAFGGDPSTPSHLLAETSIPLLPELKMVNGIIQLSYLRHKDYVERAISYDLKSTITMATGTWANASSLITKTTVNSINTEFEQVTYELSNTSNHQFFRIDITLNE
;
A
#
# COMPACT_ATOMS: atom_id res chain seq x y z
N SER A 1 1.54 -19.98 37.48
CA SER A 1 0.70 -18.77 37.34
C SER A 1 0.91 -18.23 35.94
N ASN A 2 -0.15 -17.90 35.22
CA ASN A 2 -0.03 -17.23 33.92
C ASN A 2 -0.15 -15.73 34.15
N TYR A 3 0.82 -14.97 33.66
CA TYR A 3 0.79 -13.50 33.69
C TYR A 3 0.47 -13.01 32.28
N VAL A 4 -0.52 -12.13 32.17
CA VAL A 4 -0.88 -11.46 30.93
C VAL A 4 -0.30 -10.06 30.97
N LEU A 5 0.59 -9.74 30.04
CA LEU A 5 1.09 -8.40 29.82
C LEU A 5 0.27 -7.74 28.71
N THR A 6 -0.36 -6.61 29.00
CA THR A 6 -1.04 -5.79 27.98
C THR A 6 -0.17 -4.58 27.70
N LEU A 7 0.21 -4.41 26.44
CA LEU A 7 1.01 -3.27 25.97
C LEU A 7 0.10 -2.39 25.11
N THR A 8 0.13 -1.08 25.35
CA THR A 8 -0.53 -0.09 24.49
C THR A 8 0.56 0.66 23.74
N ILE A 9 0.64 0.45 22.43
CA ILE A 9 1.64 1.11 21.58
C ILE A 9 0.96 2.28 20.88
N PRO A 10 1.36 3.53 21.17
CA PRO A 10 0.60 4.71 20.77
C PRO A 10 0.78 5.11 19.31
N ALA A 11 1.81 4.60 18.62
CA ALA A 11 2.12 4.97 17.25
C ALA A 11 2.78 3.82 16.49
N ALA A 12 2.71 3.88 15.16
CA ALA A 12 3.49 3.02 14.28
C ALA A 12 5.00 3.21 14.48
N GLY A 13 5.76 2.15 14.21
CA GLY A 13 7.21 2.10 14.34
C GLY A 13 7.68 0.85 15.08
N VAL A 14 9.01 0.75 15.19
CA VAL A 14 9.66 -0.30 15.97
C VAL A 14 9.89 0.22 17.38
N THR A 15 9.30 -0.46 18.37
CA THR A 15 9.53 -0.18 19.78
C THR A 15 10.22 -1.37 20.43
N GLN A 16 11.37 -1.12 21.05
CA GLN A 16 12.09 -2.15 21.81
C GLN A 16 11.57 -2.17 23.24
N HIS A 17 11.27 -3.37 23.73
CA HIS A 17 10.77 -3.63 25.07
C HIS A 17 11.65 -4.65 25.77
N GLY A 18 11.58 -4.69 27.10
CA GLY A 18 12.32 -5.64 27.91
C GLY A 18 11.47 -6.20 29.05
N VAL A 19 11.54 -7.50 29.27
CA VAL A 19 11.02 -8.14 30.49
C VAL A 19 12.20 -8.53 31.38
N THR A 20 12.24 -7.97 32.59
CA THR A 20 13.24 -8.32 33.60
C THR A 20 12.67 -9.33 34.58
N PHE A 21 13.33 -10.49 34.66
CA PHE A 21 13.05 -11.55 35.63
C PHE A 21 14.06 -11.46 36.76
N SER A 22 13.61 -11.55 38.01
CA SER A 22 14.49 -11.57 39.18
C SER A 22 14.01 -12.61 40.18
N CYS A 23 14.94 -13.24 40.89
CA CYS A 23 14.64 -14.08 42.05
C CYS A 23 15.73 -13.90 43.12
N ASP A 24 15.52 -14.47 44.29
CA ASP A 24 16.41 -14.38 45.45
C ASP A 24 17.76 -15.11 45.25
N GLN A 25 17.81 -16.11 44.36
CA GLN A 25 18.99 -16.95 44.15
C GLN A 25 19.82 -16.58 42.91
N PHE A 26 19.31 -15.73 42.01
CA PHE A 26 20.00 -15.37 40.77
C PHE A 26 19.89 -13.88 40.45
N PRO A 27 20.94 -13.28 39.85
CA PRO A 27 20.86 -11.93 39.32
C PRO A 27 19.70 -11.77 38.34
N ALA A 28 19.17 -10.55 38.26
CA ALA A 28 18.10 -10.25 37.33
C ALA A 28 18.56 -10.44 35.87
N ILE A 29 17.68 -11.00 35.04
CA ILE A 29 17.90 -11.22 33.61
C ILE A 29 16.85 -10.43 32.84
N THR A 30 17.29 -9.62 31.88
CA THR A 30 16.39 -8.91 30.96
C THR A 30 16.36 -9.61 29.61
N GLN A 31 15.16 -9.94 29.15
CA GLN A 31 14.90 -10.39 27.79
C GLN A 31 14.29 -9.24 26.98
N ASN A 32 14.99 -8.83 25.93
CA ASN A 32 14.51 -7.80 25.01
C ASN A 32 13.73 -8.42 23.85
N PHE A 33 12.75 -7.68 23.34
CA PHE A 33 11.99 -8.01 22.14
C PHE A 33 11.52 -6.73 21.47
N ASP A 34 11.33 -6.78 20.15
CA ASP A 34 10.85 -5.66 19.37
C ASP A 34 9.39 -5.88 19.01
N ILE A 35 8.57 -4.83 19.12
CA ILE A 35 7.24 -4.79 18.51
C ILE A 35 7.28 -3.79 17.37
N ASN A 36 7.00 -4.28 16.16
CA ASN A 36 6.81 -3.48 14.98
C ASN A 36 5.32 -3.25 14.73
N VAL A 37 4.89 -1.99 14.76
CA VAL A 37 3.53 -1.58 14.40
C VAL A 37 3.62 -0.84 13.08
N ILE A 38 2.92 -1.33 12.05
CA ILE A 38 2.89 -0.66 10.74
C ILE A 38 1.85 0.47 10.80
N SER A 39 2.11 1.57 10.11
CA SER A 39 1.13 2.67 10.02
C SER A 39 -0.10 2.18 9.27
N SER A 40 -1.25 2.20 9.93
CA SER A 40 -2.54 1.93 9.29
C SER A 40 -3.00 3.12 8.47
N PHE A 41 -4.01 2.92 7.61
CA PHE A 41 -4.71 3.99 6.94
C PHE A 41 -5.28 4.98 7.95
N VAL A 42 -5.90 4.50 9.03
CA VAL A 42 -6.46 5.36 10.10
C VAL A 42 -5.41 6.29 10.69
N SER A 43 -4.18 5.81 10.88
CA SER A 43 -3.08 6.62 11.41
C SER A 43 -2.57 7.60 10.35
N PHE A 44 -2.50 7.17 9.09
CA PHE A 44 -2.06 7.95 7.95
C PHE A 44 -2.93 9.20 7.72
N VAL A 45 -4.25 9.09 7.89
CA VAL A 45 -5.19 10.20 7.68
C VAL A 45 -5.59 10.95 8.96
N ALA A 46 -5.00 10.61 10.12
CA ALA A 46 -5.50 11.03 11.43
C ALA A 46 -5.55 12.56 11.64
N GLU A 47 -4.64 13.29 10.98
CA GLU A 47 -4.52 14.75 11.11
C GLU A 47 -5.16 15.53 9.95
N LEU A 48 -5.80 14.82 9.02
CA LEU A 48 -6.43 15.43 7.85
C LEU A 48 -7.78 16.04 8.18
N THR A 49 -8.15 17.06 7.40
CA THR A 49 -9.48 17.68 7.51
C THR A 49 -10.56 16.76 6.96
N ASP A 50 -10.30 16.09 5.83
CA ASP A 50 -11.12 15.00 5.31
C ASP A 50 -10.31 13.70 5.34
N ALA A 51 -10.58 12.89 6.35
CA ALA A 51 -9.92 11.60 6.59
C ALA A 51 -10.62 10.41 5.90
N THR A 52 -11.56 10.65 4.97
CA THR A 52 -12.24 9.55 4.27
C THR A 52 -11.33 8.93 3.21
N PRO A 53 -11.55 7.66 2.78
CA PRO A 53 -10.78 7.05 1.69
C PRO A 53 -10.78 7.84 0.38
N THR A 54 -11.85 8.59 0.12
CA THR A 54 -12.02 9.43 -1.07
C THR A 54 -11.75 10.91 -0.81
N GLY A 55 -11.36 11.28 0.42
CA GLY A 55 -10.96 12.64 0.76
C GLY A 55 -9.71 13.03 -0.01
N ASP A 56 -9.59 14.33 -0.29
CA ASP A 56 -8.51 14.95 -1.07
C ASP A 56 -8.18 16.26 -0.34
N SER A 57 -7.44 16.14 0.77
CA SER A 57 -7.21 17.25 1.69
C SER A 57 -6.22 18.29 1.15
N ASP A 58 -5.35 17.87 0.23
CA ASP A 58 -4.33 18.70 -0.39
C ASP A 58 -4.75 19.23 -1.78
N LEU A 59 -5.85 18.73 -2.35
CA LEU A 59 -6.52 19.20 -3.56
C LEU A 59 -5.74 18.92 -4.85
N ASP A 60 -5.03 17.79 -4.89
CA ASP A 60 -4.27 17.36 -6.06
C ASP A 60 -5.04 16.40 -6.99
N GLY A 61 -6.23 15.98 -6.56
CA GLY A 61 -7.14 15.10 -7.28
C GLY A 61 -6.93 13.60 -7.03
N ILE A 62 -6.03 13.22 -6.12
CA ILE A 62 -5.80 11.85 -5.69
C ILE A 62 -6.43 11.67 -4.30
N GLY A 63 -7.29 10.66 -4.16
CA GLY A 63 -7.92 10.38 -2.87
C GLY A 63 -6.95 9.72 -1.88
N ASN A 64 -7.13 10.00 -0.59
CA ASN A 64 -6.29 9.50 0.52
C ASN A 64 -5.98 7.99 0.45
N LEU A 65 -6.94 7.14 0.05
CA LEU A 65 -6.68 5.70 -0.07
C LEU A 65 -5.72 5.35 -1.21
N LEU A 66 -5.81 6.08 -2.33
CA LEU A 66 -4.87 5.89 -3.45
C LEU A 66 -3.50 6.41 -3.08
N GLU A 67 -3.41 7.53 -2.38
CA GLU A 67 -2.14 8.03 -1.83
C GLU A 67 -1.53 7.03 -0.85
N TYR A 68 -2.32 6.51 0.08
CA TYR A 68 -1.86 5.47 1.02
C TYR A 68 -1.37 4.21 0.30
N ALA A 69 -2.05 3.77 -0.76
CA ALA A 69 -1.65 2.59 -1.50
C ALA A 69 -0.40 2.83 -2.38
N PHE A 70 -0.26 4.02 -2.96
CA PHE A 70 0.76 4.32 -3.96
C PHE A 70 1.94 5.14 -3.43
N GLY A 71 1.90 5.61 -2.18
CA GLY A 71 2.97 6.37 -1.53
C GLY A 71 2.90 7.88 -1.69
N GLY A 72 1.70 8.42 -1.84
CA GLY A 72 1.43 9.86 -1.77
C GLY A 72 1.49 10.41 -0.33
N ASP A 73 1.32 11.71 -0.22
CA ASP A 73 1.23 12.43 1.06
C ASP A 73 -0.04 13.31 1.02
N PRO A 74 -1.11 12.94 1.75
CA PRO A 74 -2.41 13.60 1.67
C PRO A 74 -2.43 15.02 2.26
N SER A 75 -1.28 15.50 2.75
CA SER A 75 -1.07 16.86 3.20
C SER A 75 -0.30 17.73 2.20
N THR A 76 0.30 17.13 1.16
CA THR A 76 1.20 17.80 0.23
C THR A 76 0.92 17.39 -1.23
N PRO A 77 0.42 18.32 -2.07
CA PRO A 77 0.07 18.01 -3.46
C PRO A 77 1.21 17.39 -4.24
N SER A 78 1.01 16.18 -4.78
CA SER A 78 2.03 15.50 -5.57
C SER A 78 1.47 14.39 -6.46
N HIS A 79 1.86 14.39 -7.73
CA HIS A 79 1.59 13.28 -8.64
C HIS A 79 2.75 12.29 -8.78
N LEU A 80 3.81 12.48 -8.00
CA LEU A 80 5.03 11.67 -8.03
C LEU A 80 5.32 11.10 -6.66
N LEU A 81 5.86 9.88 -6.61
CA LEU A 81 6.43 9.33 -5.40
C LEU A 81 7.62 10.20 -4.96
N ALA A 82 7.64 10.60 -3.69
CA ALA A 82 8.62 11.49 -3.11
C ALA A 82 10.06 11.08 -3.45
N GLU A 83 10.91 12.06 -3.79
CA GLU A 83 12.32 11.88 -4.15
C GLU A 83 12.56 11.03 -5.43
N THR A 84 11.51 10.74 -6.21
CA THR A 84 11.62 10.01 -7.47
C THR A 84 10.95 10.78 -8.61
N SER A 85 11.02 10.21 -9.82
CA SER A 85 10.25 10.66 -10.98
C SER A 85 9.18 9.65 -11.39
N ILE A 86 8.75 8.78 -10.47
CA ILE A 86 7.76 7.74 -10.72
C ILE A 86 6.37 8.29 -10.40
N PRO A 87 5.42 8.24 -11.35
CA PRO A 87 4.04 8.65 -11.09
C PRO A 87 3.37 7.79 -10.01
N LEU A 88 2.55 8.42 -9.16
CA LEU A 88 1.78 7.71 -8.13
C LEU A 88 0.72 6.79 -8.76
N LEU A 89 -0.05 7.33 -9.71
CA LEU A 89 -1.16 6.59 -10.32
C LEU A 89 -0.68 5.59 -11.37
N PRO A 90 -1.43 4.49 -11.60
CA PRO A 90 -1.07 3.50 -12.60
C PRO A 90 -0.91 4.08 -14.01
N GLU A 91 0.14 3.65 -14.71
CA GLU A 91 0.41 4.05 -16.09
C GLU A 91 0.20 2.88 -17.05
N LEU A 92 -0.36 3.18 -18.22
CA LEU A 92 -0.49 2.25 -19.33
C LEU A 92 0.40 2.70 -20.50
N LYS A 93 1.29 1.82 -20.99
CA LYS A 93 2.21 2.09 -22.08
C LYS A 93 2.20 0.97 -23.11
N MET A 94 2.45 1.29 -24.37
CA MET A 94 2.69 0.29 -25.41
C MET A 94 4.20 0.17 -25.63
N VAL A 95 4.78 -1.00 -25.36
CA VAL A 95 6.22 -1.26 -25.52
C VAL A 95 6.39 -2.45 -26.44
N ASN A 96 7.01 -2.23 -27.61
CA ASN A 96 7.22 -3.27 -28.63
C ASN A 96 5.93 -4.03 -29.03
N GLY A 97 4.78 -3.34 -29.05
CA GLY A 97 3.48 -3.91 -29.37
C GLY A 97 2.81 -4.68 -28.23
N ILE A 98 3.39 -4.68 -27.03
CA ILE A 98 2.82 -5.25 -25.81
C ILE A 98 2.28 -4.13 -24.93
N ILE A 99 1.08 -4.30 -24.41
CA ILE A 99 0.50 -3.39 -23.42
C ILE A 99 1.15 -3.68 -22.07
N GLN A 100 1.73 -2.65 -21.47
CA GLN A 100 2.31 -2.68 -20.14
C GLN A 100 1.52 -1.77 -19.20
N LEU A 101 1.03 -2.31 -18.09
CA LEU A 101 0.44 -1.54 -17.00
C LEU A 101 1.38 -1.59 -15.80
N SER A 102 1.81 -0.42 -15.31
CA SER A 102 2.69 -0.30 -14.14
C SER A 102 2.04 0.50 -13.03
N TYR A 103 2.26 0.10 -11.77
CA TYR A 103 1.75 0.80 -10.58
C TYR A 103 2.70 0.60 -9.39
N LEU A 104 2.66 1.52 -8.43
CA LEU A 104 3.39 1.41 -7.17
C LEU A 104 2.66 0.48 -6.20
N ARG A 105 3.40 -0.18 -5.31
CA ARG A 105 2.84 -1.04 -4.28
C ARG A 105 3.72 -1.02 -3.05
N HIS A 106 3.10 -0.91 -1.87
CA HIS A 106 3.75 -1.18 -0.60
C HIS A 106 4.32 -2.60 -0.54
N LYS A 107 5.56 -2.78 -0.09
CA LYS A 107 6.15 -4.11 0.09
C LYS A 107 5.47 -4.92 1.20
N ASP A 108 4.90 -4.22 2.18
CA ASP A 108 4.15 -4.72 3.33
C ASP A 108 2.62 -4.59 3.12
N TYR A 109 2.15 -4.59 1.86
CA TYR A 109 0.75 -4.37 1.53
C TYR A 109 -0.22 -5.39 2.20
N VAL A 110 0.24 -6.63 2.43
CA VAL A 110 -0.57 -7.66 3.07
C VAL A 110 -0.79 -7.31 4.54
N GLU A 111 0.26 -6.90 5.24
CA GLU A 111 0.22 -6.47 6.63
C GLU A 111 -0.57 -5.16 6.81
N ARG A 112 -0.63 -4.31 5.78
CA ARG A 112 -1.47 -3.12 5.69
C ARG A 112 -2.91 -3.41 5.26
N ALA A 113 -3.28 -4.66 5.04
CA ALA A 113 -4.59 -5.09 4.56
C ALA A 113 -5.05 -4.42 3.24
N ILE A 114 -4.11 -4.09 2.36
CA ILE A 114 -4.38 -3.52 1.03
C ILE A 114 -4.40 -4.63 -0.01
N SER A 115 -5.37 -4.63 -0.93
CA SER A 115 -5.34 -5.46 -2.15
C SER A 115 -5.25 -4.60 -3.41
N TYR A 116 -4.62 -5.15 -4.45
CA TYR A 116 -4.43 -4.52 -5.76
C TYR A 116 -4.97 -5.46 -6.82
N ASP A 117 -6.15 -5.16 -7.36
CA ASP A 117 -6.83 -6.02 -8.31
C ASP A 117 -6.88 -5.36 -9.69
N LEU A 118 -6.28 -6.02 -10.70
CA LEU A 118 -6.42 -5.58 -12.08
C LEU A 118 -7.88 -5.77 -12.53
N LYS A 119 -8.52 -4.68 -12.96
CA LYS A 119 -9.84 -4.70 -13.58
C LYS A 119 -9.80 -4.14 -14.98
N SER A 120 -10.74 -4.56 -15.82
CA SER A 120 -10.94 -3.98 -17.15
C SER A 120 -12.41 -3.80 -17.51
N THR A 121 -12.67 -2.93 -18.48
CA THR A 121 -13.99 -2.70 -19.11
C THR A 121 -13.79 -2.21 -20.55
N ILE A 122 -14.85 -2.23 -21.36
CA ILE A 122 -14.87 -1.67 -22.73
C ILE A 122 -15.77 -0.44 -22.88
N THR A 123 -16.53 -0.05 -21.84
CA THR A 123 -17.55 1.03 -21.93
C THR A 123 -17.42 2.14 -20.88
N MET A 124 -16.56 1.99 -19.87
CA MET A 124 -16.45 2.86 -18.68
C MET A 124 -17.75 3.05 -17.88
N ALA A 125 -18.85 2.39 -18.23
CA ALA A 125 -20.10 2.50 -17.51
C ALA A 125 -19.99 1.89 -16.10
N THR A 126 -20.72 2.46 -15.14
CA THR A 126 -20.77 1.96 -13.77
C THR A 126 -21.15 0.49 -13.72
N GLY A 127 -20.46 -0.30 -12.89
CA GLY A 127 -20.70 -1.73 -12.73
C GLY A 127 -20.16 -2.63 -13.85
N THR A 128 -19.45 -2.09 -14.83
CA THR A 128 -18.89 -2.88 -15.96
C THR A 128 -17.45 -3.35 -15.74
N TRP A 129 -16.81 -2.91 -14.66
CA TRP A 129 -15.44 -3.31 -14.33
C TRP A 129 -15.42 -4.75 -13.82
N ALA A 130 -14.67 -5.61 -14.50
CA ALA A 130 -14.53 -7.02 -14.16
C ALA A 130 -13.07 -7.37 -13.85
N ASN A 131 -12.86 -8.47 -13.13
CA ASN A 131 -11.51 -9.01 -12.91
C ASN A 131 -10.83 -9.29 -14.26
N ALA A 132 -9.60 -8.83 -14.40
CA ALA A 132 -8.82 -8.94 -15.63
C ALA A 132 -7.47 -9.66 -15.42
N SER A 133 -7.32 -10.42 -14.34
CA SER A 133 -6.07 -11.13 -14.01
C SER A 133 -5.67 -12.15 -15.08
N SER A 134 -6.64 -12.75 -15.77
CA SER A 134 -6.40 -13.69 -16.88
C SER A 134 -5.72 -13.05 -18.09
N LEU A 135 -5.71 -11.72 -18.19
CA LEU A 135 -5.03 -11.00 -19.26
C LEU A 135 -3.53 -10.86 -19.01
N ILE A 136 -3.07 -11.04 -17.77
CA ILE A 136 -1.66 -10.89 -17.39
C ILE A 136 -0.85 -12.05 -17.97
N THR A 137 0.05 -11.75 -18.90
CA THR A 137 0.96 -12.73 -19.49
C THR A 137 2.28 -12.80 -18.74
N LYS A 138 2.67 -11.72 -18.05
CA LYS A 138 3.88 -11.65 -17.25
C LYS A 138 3.76 -10.55 -16.19
N THR A 139 4.33 -10.81 -15.02
CA THR A 139 4.49 -9.83 -13.94
C THR A 139 5.96 -9.61 -13.67
N THR A 140 6.37 -8.35 -13.61
CA THR A 140 7.71 -7.93 -13.17
C THR A 140 7.55 -7.05 -11.94
N VAL A 141 8.40 -7.25 -10.94
CA VAL A 141 8.41 -6.45 -9.71
C VAL A 141 9.80 -5.89 -9.53
N ASN A 142 9.91 -4.56 -9.45
CA ASN A 142 11.16 -3.85 -9.26
C ASN A 142 11.11 -3.06 -7.96
N SER A 143 12.06 -3.33 -7.06
CA SER A 143 12.22 -2.52 -5.84
C SER A 143 12.54 -1.07 -6.20
N ILE A 144 11.81 -0.11 -5.64
CA ILE A 144 12.08 1.32 -5.83
C ILE A 144 12.91 1.85 -4.65
N ASN A 145 12.42 1.62 -3.43
CA ASN A 145 13.10 2.00 -2.19
C ASN A 145 12.81 0.96 -1.10
N THR A 146 12.95 1.32 0.18
CA THR A 146 12.70 0.40 1.30
C THR A 146 11.23 0.06 1.49
N GLU A 147 10.31 0.93 1.10
CA GLU A 147 8.87 0.81 1.37
C GLU A 147 8.07 0.37 0.13
N PHE A 148 8.47 0.85 -1.05
CA PHE A 148 7.74 0.66 -2.29
C PHE A 148 8.50 -0.17 -3.33
N GLU A 149 7.70 -0.85 -4.13
CA GLU A 149 8.09 -1.52 -5.36
C GLU A 149 7.15 -1.10 -6.49
N GLN A 150 7.62 -1.20 -7.73
CA GLN A 150 6.79 -1.03 -8.91
C GLN A 150 6.47 -2.40 -9.48
N VAL A 151 5.17 -2.67 -9.62
CA VAL A 151 4.65 -3.85 -10.29
C VAL A 151 4.32 -3.48 -11.72
N THR A 152 4.77 -4.28 -12.68
CA THR A 152 4.45 -4.13 -14.10
C THR A 152 3.82 -5.42 -14.64
N TYR A 153 2.62 -5.30 -15.18
CA TYR A 153 1.96 -6.36 -15.93
C TYR A 153 2.18 -6.16 -17.43
N GLU A 154 2.64 -7.20 -18.11
CA GLU A 154 2.43 -7.33 -19.56
C GLU A 154 1.07 -7.97 -19.78
N LEU A 155 0.24 -7.35 -20.61
CA LEU A 155 -1.13 -7.77 -20.85
C LEU A 155 -1.29 -8.30 -22.28
N SER A 156 -1.99 -9.42 -22.40
CA SER A 156 -2.43 -9.94 -23.69
C SER A 156 -3.41 -8.96 -24.34
N ASN A 157 -3.17 -8.65 -25.62
CA ASN A 157 -4.07 -7.78 -26.37
C ASN A 157 -5.33 -8.57 -26.76
N THR A 158 -6.48 -8.21 -26.17
CA THR A 158 -7.74 -8.92 -26.43
C THR A 158 -8.77 -8.09 -27.20
N SER A 159 -8.62 -6.76 -27.29
CA SER A 159 -9.49 -5.90 -28.10
C SER A 159 -8.86 -4.51 -28.36
N ASN A 160 -9.33 -3.83 -29.41
CA ASN A 160 -8.87 -2.48 -29.75
C ASN A 160 -9.39 -1.37 -28.82
N HIS A 161 -10.35 -1.65 -27.93
CA HIS A 161 -10.93 -0.67 -27.01
C HIS A 161 -11.13 -1.30 -25.63
N GLN A 162 -10.11 -1.24 -24.79
CA GLN A 162 -10.15 -1.73 -23.42
C GLN A 162 -9.56 -0.69 -22.47
N PHE A 163 -10.26 -0.47 -21.37
CA PHE A 163 -9.82 0.35 -20.25
C PHE A 163 -9.34 -0.56 -19.12
N PHE A 164 -8.32 -0.13 -18.40
CA PHE A 164 -7.75 -0.85 -17.28
C PHE A 164 -7.69 0.05 -16.06
N ARG A 165 -7.80 -0.55 -14.88
CA ARG A 165 -7.52 0.10 -13.60
C ARG A 165 -6.92 -0.89 -12.63
N ILE A 166 -6.24 -0.38 -11.63
CA ILE A 166 -5.94 -1.11 -10.40
C ILE A 166 -6.99 -0.71 -9.37
N ASP A 167 -7.78 -1.68 -8.93
CA ASP A 167 -8.80 -1.53 -7.93
C ASP A 167 -8.16 -1.77 -6.57
N ILE A 168 -8.20 -0.76 -5.71
CA ILE A 168 -7.62 -0.80 -4.36
C ILE A 168 -8.72 -1.12 -3.38
N THR A 169 -8.52 -2.15 -2.55
CA THR A 169 -9.39 -2.45 -1.40
C THR A 169 -8.58 -2.37 -0.13
N LEU A 170 -9.15 -1.77 0.90
CA LEU A 170 -8.62 -1.75 2.27
C LEU A 170 -9.52 -2.61 3.15
N ASN A 171 -8.94 -3.57 3.86
CA ASN A 171 -9.65 -4.49 4.76
C ASN A 171 -9.06 -4.44 6.19
N GLU A 172 -8.78 -3.23 6.69
CA GLU A 172 -8.35 -3.00 8.08
C GLU A 172 -9.47 -3.27 9.09
#